data_AF-A0ABC8K822-F1
#
_entry.id   AF-A0ABC8K822-F1
#
_cell.length_a   1.000
_cell.length_b   1.000
_cell.length_c   1.000
_cell.angle_alpha   90.00
_cell.angle_beta   90.00
_cell.angle_gamma   90.00
#
_symmetry.space_group_name_H-M   'P 1'
#
loop_
_entity.id
_entity.type
_entity.pdbx_description
1 polymer ?
#
loop_
_entity_poly.entity_id
_entity_poly.type
_entity_poly.pdbx_seq_one_letter_code
_entity_poly.pdbx_strand_id
1 'polypeptide(L)'
;MRTLISPSLPPLFSLHFPKPSLFSRPLLTSRHPLTTSSFSLNKLSTNSHHPSVSNRKSHTEASSNPSGEIHVVVGPMFSGKTTTLLRRILSERESGKHVAVIKSDKDDRYSTESIVTHDGEKFPCWSLPDLTSFKGRFGYDAYRNRLEVIGIDEAQFFGDEDLYEFCRVAADEEGKTVIVAGLDGDFMRRRFGSVLDLVPVADTVTKLASRCGVCGGKGLFTLRKSGERVRELIGGAEVYMPVCRRHYVGGGQGVLETARGVLESSTSQRNGTQDLAAAVTSVSPPF
;
A
#
# COMPACT_ATOMS: atom_id res chain seq x y z
N MET A 1 48.54 29.12 -14.60
CA MET A 1 47.79 28.26 -13.65
C MET A 1 46.39 28.84 -13.54
N ARG A 2 45.39 28.11 -14.04
CA ARG A 2 44.02 28.59 -14.29
C ARG A 2 43.10 28.35 -13.09
N THR A 3 42.12 29.22 -12.99
CA THR A 3 41.19 29.55 -11.92
C THR A 3 40.02 28.56 -11.75
N LEU A 4 39.44 28.62 -10.54
CA LEU A 4 38.22 27.99 -10.00
C LEU A 4 36.97 28.06 -10.89
N ILE A 5 36.20 26.96 -10.98
CA ILE A 5 34.72 26.95 -11.15
C ILE A 5 34.13 25.69 -10.47
N SER A 6 33.20 25.91 -9.54
CA SER A 6 32.31 24.94 -8.86
C SER A 6 31.14 24.51 -9.75
N PRO A 7 30.61 23.27 -9.66
CA PRO A 7 29.40 22.91 -10.38
C PRO A 7 28.14 23.37 -9.62
N SER A 8 27.27 24.07 -10.35
CA SER A 8 25.97 24.60 -9.94
C SER A 8 24.91 23.51 -9.79
N LEU A 9 24.08 23.64 -8.75
CA LEU A 9 22.82 22.90 -8.55
C LEU A 9 21.80 23.25 -9.65
N PRO A 10 20.98 22.30 -10.15
CA PRO A 10 19.87 22.61 -11.05
C PRO A 10 18.67 23.22 -10.29
N PRO A 11 17.83 24.03 -10.96
CA PRO A 11 16.78 24.80 -10.30
C PRO A 11 15.55 23.95 -9.94
N LEU A 12 14.84 24.39 -8.91
CA LEU A 12 13.54 23.92 -8.46
C LEU A 12 12.54 23.87 -9.64
N PHE A 13 12.06 22.68 -9.99
CA PHE A 13 10.96 22.51 -10.94
C PHE A 13 9.64 22.96 -10.31
N SER A 14 9.14 24.09 -10.80
CA SER A 14 7.73 24.47 -10.68
C SER A 14 6.93 23.62 -11.67
N LEU A 15 6.28 22.56 -11.20
CA LEU A 15 5.37 21.77 -12.02
C LEU A 15 3.99 22.43 -12.02
N HIS A 16 3.77 23.28 -13.03
CA HIS A 16 2.44 23.77 -13.40
C HIS A 16 1.75 22.69 -14.25
N PHE A 17 0.60 22.17 -13.79
CA PHE A 17 -0.27 21.31 -14.59
C PHE A 17 -1.73 21.78 -14.52
N PRO A 18 -2.51 21.54 -15.60
CA PRO A 18 -3.69 22.32 -15.93
C PRO A 18 -4.89 22.01 -15.04
N LYS A 19 -5.67 23.05 -14.73
CA LYS A 19 -6.95 22.95 -14.02
C LYS A 19 -7.94 22.11 -14.84
N PRO A 20 -8.58 21.07 -14.26
CA PRO A 20 -9.71 20.45 -14.91
C PRO A 20 -10.91 21.42 -14.89
N SER A 21 -11.56 21.52 -16.04
CA SER A 21 -12.69 22.37 -16.34
C SER A 21 -13.92 22.02 -15.51
N LEU A 22 -14.61 23.08 -15.09
CA LEU A 22 -15.91 23.06 -14.44
C LEU A 22 -16.96 22.42 -15.37
N PHE A 23 -17.58 21.32 -14.93
CA PHE A 23 -18.95 21.01 -15.34
C PHE A 23 -19.87 21.10 -14.12
N SER A 24 -20.60 22.20 -14.11
CA SER A 24 -21.68 22.51 -13.18
C SER A 24 -22.93 21.68 -13.49
N ARG A 25 -23.54 21.06 -12.49
CA ARG A 25 -24.89 21.42 -12.00
C ARG A 25 -25.33 20.58 -10.78
N PRO A 26 -25.97 21.20 -9.77
CA PRO A 26 -26.48 20.54 -8.58
C PRO A 26 -27.97 20.20 -8.73
N LEU A 27 -28.45 19.16 -8.04
CA LEU A 27 -29.89 18.98 -7.77
C LEU A 27 -30.13 18.51 -6.32
N LEU A 28 -30.83 19.39 -5.59
CA LEU A 28 -31.80 19.24 -4.50
C LEU A 28 -31.52 18.22 -3.39
N THR A 29 -31.25 18.66 -2.14
CA THR A 29 -32.24 19.10 -1.11
C THR A 29 -33.46 18.19 -0.94
N SER A 30 -33.48 17.44 0.15
CA SER A 30 -34.70 17.21 0.93
C SER A 30 -34.34 17.07 2.41
N ARG A 31 -34.66 18.13 3.17
CA ARG A 31 -34.84 18.07 4.62
C ARG A 31 -36.26 17.57 4.86
N HIS A 32 -36.46 16.68 5.82
CA HIS A 32 -37.61 16.77 6.74
C HIS A 32 -37.32 16.04 8.06
N PRO A 33 -38.01 16.43 9.16
CA PRO A 33 -37.54 16.31 10.54
C PRO A 33 -38.39 15.32 11.37
N LEU A 34 -38.19 15.36 12.70
CA LEU A 34 -38.98 14.74 13.78
C LEU A 34 -38.48 13.32 14.12
N THR A 35 -38.36 12.86 15.36
CA THR A 35 -39.11 13.17 16.59
C THR A 35 -38.26 12.94 17.85
N THR A 36 -38.55 13.77 18.86
CA THR A 36 -38.20 13.61 20.27
C THR A 36 -38.76 12.31 20.87
N SER A 37 -37.97 11.60 21.68
CA SER A 37 -38.54 10.89 22.83
C SER A 37 -37.58 10.98 24.03
N SER A 38 -38.08 11.72 25.01
CA SER A 38 -37.53 11.95 26.33
C SER A 38 -37.75 10.72 27.20
N PHE A 39 -36.68 10.15 27.75
CA PHE A 39 -36.79 9.33 28.97
C PHE A 39 -36.39 10.19 30.17
N SER A 40 -37.41 10.58 30.92
CA SER A 40 -37.29 11.18 32.25
C SER A 40 -36.96 10.10 33.29
N LEU A 41 -35.93 10.33 34.09
CA LEU A 41 -35.81 9.73 35.42
C LEU A 41 -35.81 10.86 36.45
N ASN A 42 -36.74 10.76 37.39
CA ASN A 42 -36.98 11.74 38.44
C ASN A 42 -35.92 11.66 39.55
N LYS A 43 -35.49 12.86 39.97
CA LYS A 43 -35.26 13.37 41.33
C LYS A 43 -34.55 12.45 42.34
N LEU A 44 -33.41 12.93 42.83
CA LEU A 44 -33.27 13.21 44.27
C LEU A 44 -32.50 14.53 44.44
N SER A 45 -33.08 15.42 45.24
CA SER A 45 -32.55 16.74 45.59
C SER A 45 -32.10 16.70 47.05
N THR A 46 -30.86 17.10 47.32
CA THR A 46 -30.42 17.55 48.65
C THR A 46 -29.51 18.76 48.46
N ASN A 47 -29.99 19.91 48.92
CA ASN A 47 -29.26 21.16 49.07
C ASN A 47 -28.25 21.04 50.21
N SER A 48 -27.02 21.52 50.01
CA SER A 48 -26.16 22.01 51.08
C SER A 48 -25.24 23.11 50.58
N HIS A 49 -25.21 24.20 51.34
CA HIS A 49 -24.58 25.49 51.08
C HIS A 49 -23.04 25.52 51.27
N HIS A 50 -22.40 26.43 50.51
CA HIS A 50 -21.11 27.15 50.70
C HIS A 50 -19.76 26.41 50.51
N PRO A 51 -18.65 27.13 50.19
CA PRO A 51 -18.47 28.43 49.55
C PRO A 51 -17.58 28.39 48.28
N SER A 52 -17.56 29.51 47.56
CA SER A 52 -16.77 29.81 46.37
C SER A 52 -15.25 29.63 46.56
N VAL A 53 -14.68 28.66 45.85
CA VAL A 53 -13.23 28.59 45.60
C VAL A 53 -12.99 29.05 44.17
N SER A 54 -12.36 30.21 44.04
CA SER A 54 -11.82 30.75 42.79
C SER A 54 -10.72 29.83 42.28
N ASN A 55 -11.06 28.85 41.44
CA ASN A 55 -10.04 28.05 40.77
C ASN A 55 -9.60 28.79 39.51
N ARG A 56 -8.38 29.31 39.55
CA ARG A 56 -7.71 29.95 38.41
C ARG A 56 -7.76 29.00 37.22
N LYS A 57 -8.36 29.45 36.13
CA LYS A 57 -8.20 28.83 34.81
C LYS A 57 -6.74 28.99 34.40
N SER A 58 -5.89 28.03 34.76
CA SER A 58 -4.67 27.78 34.00
C SER A 58 -5.11 27.10 32.71
N HIS A 59 -5.45 27.91 31.71
CA HIS A 59 -5.45 27.46 30.32
C HIS A 59 -4.00 27.19 29.95
N THR A 60 -3.48 26.04 30.38
CA THR A 60 -2.41 25.39 29.63
C THR A 60 -3.12 24.87 28.39
N GLU A 61 -3.18 25.69 27.34
CA GLU A 61 -3.42 25.18 26.00
C GLU A 61 -2.21 24.28 25.69
N ALA A 62 -2.30 23.02 26.15
CA ALA A 62 -1.48 21.97 25.59
C ALA A 62 -1.84 22.00 24.10
N SER A 63 -0.93 22.51 23.26
CA SER A 63 -1.04 22.33 21.83
C SER A 63 -0.98 20.83 21.60
N SER A 64 -2.14 20.19 21.56
CA SER A 64 -2.27 18.79 21.19
C SER A 64 -1.94 18.76 19.70
N ASN A 65 -0.65 18.67 19.38
CA ASN A 65 -0.25 18.26 18.06
C ASN A 65 -1.06 16.99 17.75
N PRO A 66 -1.78 16.94 16.63
CA PRO A 66 -2.49 15.73 16.25
C PRO A 66 -1.46 14.59 16.23
N SER A 67 -1.74 13.52 16.96
CA SER A 67 -0.91 12.32 16.94
C SER A 67 -0.87 11.77 15.52
N GLY A 68 0.28 11.28 15.08
CA GLY A 68 0.38 10.53 13.84
C GLY A 68 -0.36 9.19 13.96
N GLU A 69 -0.38 8.44 12.85
CA GLU A 69 -1.05 7.14 12.78
C GLU A 69 -0.19 6.16 11.96
N ILE A 70 -0.19 4.88 12.33
CA ILE A 70 0.46 3.79 11.60
C ILE A 70 -0.60 2.80 11.12
N HIS A 71 -0.62 2.55 9.82
CA HIS A 71 -1.56 1.61 9.19
C HIS A 71 -0.82 0.56 8.38
N VAL A 72 -1.03 -0.70 8.73
CA VAL A 72 -0.34 -1.84 8.15
C VAL A 72 -1.29 -2.62 7.25
N VAL A 73 -0.93 -2.77 5.98
CA VAL A 73 -1.64 -3.55 4.96
C VAL A 73 -0.77 -4.74 4.57
N VAL A 74 -1.14 -5.92 5.04
CA VAL A 74 -0.41 -7.16 4.79
C VAL A 74 -1.22 -8.16 3.98
N GLY A 75 -0.56 -9.20 3.48
CA GLY A 75 -1.19 -10.29 2.75
C GLY A 75 -0.26 -10.92 1.72
N PRO A 76 -0.67 -12.03 1.10
CA PRO A 76 0.17 -12.75 0.13
C PRO A 76 0.43 -11.90 -1.13
N MET A 77 1.28 -12.39 -2.02
CA MET A 77 1.40 -11.81 -3.35
C MET A 77 0.03 -11.82 -4.06
N PHE A 78 -0.19 -10.85 -4.97
CA PHE A 78 -1.43 -10.71 -5.76
C PHE A 78 -2.70 -10.43 -4.95
N SER A 79 -2.58 -9.93 -3.72
CA SER A 79 -3.71 -9.55 -2.87
C SER A 79 -4.14 -8.08 -2.99
N GLY A 80 -3.44 -7.28 -3.82
CA GLY A 80 -3.77 -5.87 -4.03
C GLY A 80 -3.25 -4.92 -2.94
N LYS A 81 -2.17 -5.27 -2.23
CA LYS A 81 -1.55 -4.41 -1.19
C LYS A 81 -1.15 -3.05 -1.73
N THR A 82 -0.31 -3.02 -2.77
CA THR A 82 0.11 -1.81 -3.47
C THR A 82 -1.08 -0.97 -3.94
N THR A 83 -2.10 -1.60 -4.53
CA THR A 83 -3.33 -0.90 -4.95
C THR A 83 -4.07 -0.29 -3.75
N THR A 84 -4.14 -1.00 -2.62
CA THR A 84 -4.79 -0.50 -1.40
C THR A 84 -4.02 0.69 -0.80
N LEU A 85 -2.69 0.60 -0.74
CA LEU A 85 -1.81 1.69 -0.31
C LEU A 85 -1.99 2.91 -1.21
N LEU A 86 -1.90 2.74 -2.53
CA LEU A 86 -1.99 3.87 -3.47
C LEU A 86 -3.38 4.51 -3.47
N ARG A 87 -4.46 3.73 -3.36
CA ARG A 87 -5.81 4.29 -3.20
C ARG A 87 -5.91 5.18 -1.97
N ARG A 88 -5.31 4.77 -0.85
CA ARG A 88 -5.31 5.57 0.37
C ARG A 88 -4.45 6.83 0.21
N ILE A 89 -3.26 6.72 -0.35
CA ILE A 89 -2.38 7.87 -0.65
C ILE A 89 -3.08 8.89 -1.56
N LEU A 90 -3.78 8.42 -2.60
CA LEU A 90 -4.54 9.26 -3.51
C LEU A 90 -5.68 9.99 -2.79
N SER A 91 -6.43 9.29 -1.93
CA SER A 91 -7.50 9.89 -1.11
C SER A 91 -6.98 10.98 -0.16
N GLU A 92 -5.82 10.77 0.47
CA GLU A 92 -5.20 11.77 1.35
C GLU A 92 -4.75 13.00 0.56
N ARG A 93 -4.15 12.79 -0.62
CA ARG A 93 -3.76 13.87 -1.55
C ARG A 93 -4.96 14.66 -2.04
N GLU A 94 -6.05 13.99 -2.40
CA GLU A 94 -7.32 14.62 -2.80
C GLU A 94 -7.96 15.42 -1.66
N SER A 95 -7.67 15.04 -0.41
CA SER A 95 -8.04 15.80 0.79
C SER A 95 -7.10 16.97 1.09
N GLY A 96 -6.15 17.25 0.20
CA GLY A 96 -5.22 18.39 0.29
C GLY A 96 -3.93 18.11 1.06
N LYS A 97 -3.70 16.88 1.55
CA LYS A 97 -2.49 16.55 2.29
C LYS A 97 -1.29 16.38 1.36
N HIS A 98 -0.11 16.74 1.85
CA HIS A 98 1.14 16.42 1.16
C HIS A 98 1.54 14.97 1.42
N VAL A 99 1.77 14.23 0.34
CA VAL A 99 2.03 12.79 0.38
C VAL A 99 3.36 12.43 -0.27
N ALA A 100 3.99 11.36 0.21
CA ALA A 100 5.13 10.72 -0.42
C ALA A 100 4.96 9.20 -0.41
N VAL A 101 5.49 8.53 -1.42
CA VAL A 101 5.49 7.06 -1.49
C VAL A 101 6.92 6.58 -1.66
N ILE A 102 7.31 5.61 -0.85
CA ILE A 102 8.62 4.98 -0.80
C ILE A 102 8.46 3.52 -1.23
N LYS A 103 9.43 3.01 -1.98
CA LYS A 103 9.58 1.58 -2.27
C LYS A 103 11.03 1.16 -2.05
N SER A 104 11.26 -0.11 -1.72
CA SER A 104 12.61 -0.65 -1.68
C SER A 104 13.20 -0.73 -3.09
N ASP A 105 14.48 -0.40 -3.24
CA ASP A 105 15.23 -0.56 -4.49
C ASP A 105 15.55 -2.03 -4.84
N LYS A 106 15.41 -2.94 -3.87
CA LYS A 106 15.53 -4.38 -4.07
C LYS A 106 14.40 -4.96 -4.92
N ASP A 107 13.30 -4.23 -5.08
CA ASP A 107 12.21 -4.60 -5.99
C ASP A 107 12.29 -3.81 -7.30
N ASP A 108 12.94 -4.40 -8.30
CA ASP A 108 13.14 -3.85 -9.63
C ASP A 108 12.12 -4.33 -10.68
N ARG A 109 11.08 -5.07 -10.28
CA ARG A 109 10.17 -5.78 -11.21
C ARG A 109 9.39 -4.89 -12.19
N TYR A 110 9.24 -3.60 -11.90
CA TYR A 110 8.38 -2.71 -12.69
C TYR A 110 9.06 -1.39 -13.09
N SER A 111 9.67 -0.67 -12.15
CA SER A 111 10.37 0.60 -12.39
C SER A 111 11.05 1.09 -11.10
N THR A 112 12.15 1.82 -11.24
CA THR A 112 12.84 2.52 -10.15
C THR A 112 12.19 3.88 -9.80
N GLU A 113 11.42 4.49 -10.72
CA GLU A 113 10.90 5.85 -10.54
C GLU A 113 9.38 5.91 -10.31
N SER A 114 8.69 4.79 -10.49
CA SER A 114 7.24 4.75 -10.28
C SER A 114 6.78 3.41 -9.73
N ILE A 115 5.76 3.46 -8.89
CA ILE A 115 4.95 2.28 -8.59
C ILE A 115 3.90 2.16 -9.68
N VAL A 116 3.92 1.02 -10.36
CA VAL A 116 2.93 0.66 -11.38
C VAL A 116 1.90 -0.23 -10.70
N THR A 117 0.66 0.23 -10.62
CA THR A 117 -0.44 -0.67 -10.23
C THR A 117 -0.71 -1.68 -11.33
N HIS A 118 -1.33 -2.80 -10.98
CA HIS A 118 -1.84 -3.77 -11.97
C HIS A 118 -2.78 -3.09 -13.00
N ASP A 119 -3.43 -1.98 -12.63
CA ASP A 119 -4.37 -1.24 -13.47
C ASP A 119 -3.64 -0.23 -14.42
N GLY A 120 -2.31 -0.18 -14.40
CA GLY A 120 -1.49 0.59 -15.35
C GLY A 120 -1.18 2.03 -14.95
N GLU A 121 -1.70 2.52 -13.83
CA GLU A 121 -1.39 3.85 -13.32
C GLU A 121 0.01 3.91 -12.71
N LYS A 122 0.76 4.96 -13.04
CA LYS A 122 2.10 5.24 -12.51
C LYS A 122 2.02 6.31 -11.42
N PHE A 123 2.49 5.97 -10.23
CA PHE A 123 2.62 6.92 -9.13
C PHE A 123 4.10 7.20 -8.84
N PRO A 124 4.56 8.47 -8.83
CA PRO A 124 5.95 8.80 -8.51
C PRO A 124 6.34 8.28 -7.12
N CYS A 125 7.50 7.64 -7.01
CA CYS A 125 7.97 7.10 -5.74
C CYS A 125 9.46 7.31 -5.51
N TRP A 126 9.86 7.27 -4.24
CA TRP A 126 11.24 7.26 -3.80
C TRP A 126 11.71 5.81 -3.70
N SER A 127 12.52 5.35 -4.67
CA SER A 127 13.17 4.04 -4.59
C SER A 127 14.45 4.14 -3.77
N LEU A 128 14.47 3.48 -2.61
CA LEU A 128 15.54 3.62 -1.62
C LEU A 128 16.05 2.25 -1.11
N PRO A 129 17.35 2.14 -0.79
CA PRO A 129 17.89 0.97 -0.11
C PRO A 129 17.53 0.92 1.38
N ASP A 130 17.27 2.09 1.98
CA ASP A 130 16.99 2.29 3.40
C ASP A 130 16.04 3.48 3.63
N LEU A 131 15.35 3.49 4.76
CA LEU A 131 14.42 4.56 5.15
C LEU A 131 15.13 5.70 5.87
N THR A 132 16.25 5.43 6.56
CA THR A 132 17.05 6.48 7.24
C THR A 132 17.45 7.64 6.32
N SER A 133 17.75 7.37 5.05
CA SER A 133 18.17 8.37 4.08
C SER A 133 17.01 9.17 3.48
N PHE A 134 15.76 8.76 3.69
CA PHE A 134 14.59 9.39 3.08
C PHE A 134 14.46 10.86 3.46
N LYS A 135 14.58 11.21 4.75
CA LYS A 135 14.41 12.58 5.24
C LYS A 135 15.35 13.57 4.54
N GLY A 136 16.62 13.17 4.36
CA GLY A 136 17.63 13.98 3.68
C GLY A 136 17.38 14.10 2.18
N ARG A 137 17.02 12.99 1.51
CA ARG A 137 16.73 12.97 0.07
C ARG A 137 15.47 13.74 -0.31
N PHE A 138 14.44 13.69 0.54
CA PHE A 138 13.23 14.49 0.40
C PHE A 138 13.48 15.98 0.69
N GLY A 139 14.50 16.26 1.51
CA GLY A 139 14.81 17.58 2.05
C GLY A 139 14.23 17.74 3.45
N TYR A 140 15.10 17.92 4.44
CA TYR A 140 14.72 17.91 5.86
C TYR A 140 13.60 18.91 6.22
N ASP A 141 13.65 20.13 5.67
CA ASP A 141 12.63 21.15 5.89
C ASP A 141 11.27 20.75 5.30
N ALA A 142 11.27 20.30 4.05
CA ALA A 142 10.05 19.85 3.38
C ALA A 142 9.45 18.62 4.08
N TYR A 143 10.29 17.67 4.51
CA TYR A 143 9.87 16.49 5.26
C TYR A 143 9.24 16.88 6.59
N ARG A 144 9.89 17.75 7.37
CA ARG A 144 9.43 18.12 8.70
C ARG A 144 8.15 18.95 8.67
N ASN A 145 8.11 19.95 7.79
CA ASN A 145 7.12 21.03 7.85
C ASN A 145 6.00 20.92 6.81
N ARG A 146 6.14 20.06 5.80
CA ARG A 146 5.15 19.94 4.71
C ARG A 146 4.61 18.55 4.55
N LEU A 147 5.43 17.50 4.69
CA LEU A 147 5.00 16.13 4.46
C LEU A 147 4.14 15.60 5.62
N GLU A 148 2.92 15.15 5.29
CA GLU A 148 1.93 14.70 6.27
C GLU A 148 1.66 13.19 6.19
N VAL A 149 1.72 12.61 4.98
CA VAL A 149 1.41 11.18 4.76
C VAL A 149 2.54 10.48 4.01
N ILE A 150 2.96 9.32 4.52
CA ILE A 150 4.02 8.50 3.94
C ILE A 150 3.47 7.12 3.64
N GLY A 151 3.51 6.72 2.36
CA GLY A 151 3.28 5.34 1.94
C GLY A 151 4.60 4.58 1.82
N ILE A 152 4.69 3.37 2.36
CA ILE A 152 5.84 2.48 2.21
C ILE A 152 5.36 1.18 1.56
N ASP A 153 5.75 0.93 0.32
CA ASP A 153 5.43 -0.31 -0.40
C ASP A 153 6.58 -1.32 -0.34
N GLU A 154 6.23 -2.60 -0.45
CA GLU A 154 7.15 -3.74 -0.38
C GLU A 154 8.04 -3.70 0.88
N ALA A 155 7.44 -3.31 2.00
CA ALA A 155 8.13 -2.96 3.23
C ALA A 155 8.97 -4.09 3.83
N GLN A 156 8.68 -5.35 3.48
CA GLN A 156 9.44 -6.52 3.95
C GLN A 156 10.92 -6.53 3.51
N PHE A 157 11.31 -5.66 2.57
CA PHE A 157 12.68 -5.55 2.07
C PHE A 157 13.56 -4.53 2.81
N PHE A 158 12.95 -3.66 3.62
CA PHE A 158 13.68 -2.76 4.52
C PHE A 158 14.19 -3.50 5.76
N GLY A 159 15.31 -3.02 6.31
CA GLY A 159 15.95 -3.65 7.47
C GLY A 159 15.07 -3.60 8.72
N ASP A 160 15.28 -4.56 9.62
CA ASP A 160 14.36 -4.79 10.74
C ASP A 160 14.20 -3.55 11.64
N GLU A 161 15.31 -2.97 12.12
CA GLU A 161 15.32 -1.75 12.94
C GLU A 161 14.92 -0.49 12.16
N ASP A 162 15.26 -0.44 10.86
CA ASP A 162 15.04 0.73 10.00
C ASP A 162 13.55 0.99 9.77
N LEU A 163 12.77 -0.05 9.44
CA LEU A 163 11.32 0.09 9.23
C LEU A 163 10.58 0.46 10.52
N TYR A 164 10.86 -0.25 11.61
CA TYR A 164 10.17 -0.04 12.88
C TYR A 164 10.42 1.39 13.39
N GLU A 165 11.68 1.79 13.48
CA GLU A 165 12.05 3.08 14.05
C GLU A 165 11.59 4.25 13.16
N PHE A 166 11.68 4.11 11.84
CA PHE A 166 11.16 5.11 10.92
C PHE A 166 9.65 5.35 11.13
N CYS A 167 8.85 4.28 11.19
CA CYS A 167 7.40 4.41 11.35
C CYS A 167 7.03 4.99 12.72
N ARG A 168 7.67 4.49 13.78
CA ARG A 168 7.46 4.96 15.15
C ARG A 168 7.77 6.45 15.28
N VAL A 169 8.96 6.88 14.86
CA VAL A 169 9.36 8.31 14.95
C VAL A 169 8.43 9.18 14.10
N ALA A 170 8.11 8.77 12.88
CA ALA A 170 7.24 9.56 12.00
C ALA A 170 5.84 9.77 12.60
N ALA A 171 5.26 8.74 13.22
CA ALA A 171 3.92 8.83 13.81
C ALA A 171 3.94 9.48 15.21
N ASP A 172 4.73 8.94 16.13
CA ASP A 172 4.69 9.30 17.56
C ASP A 172 5.30 10.69 17.83
N GLU A 173 6.36 11.05 17.10
CA GLU A 173 7.16 12.25 17.39
C GLU A 173 6.90 13.37 16.38
N GLU A 174 6.55 13.01 15.14
CA GLU A 174 6.45 13.96 14.02
C GLU A 174 5.04 14.16 13.48
N GLY A 175 4.03 13.47 14.05
CA GLY A 175 2.62 13.68 13.73
C GLY A 175 2.21 13.24 12.32
N LYS A 176 2.93 12.31 11.71
CA LYS A 176 2.68 11.86 10.32
C LYS A 176 1.81 10.62 10.28
N THR A 177 1.00 10.49 9.23
CA THR A 177 0.31 9.24 8.91
C THR A 177 1.23 8.37 8.06
N VAL A 178 1.51 7.15 8.52
CA VAL A 178 2.33 6.16 7.81
C VAL A 178 1.46 4.98 7.37
N ILE A 179 1.47 4.68 6.08
CA ILE A 179 0.73 3.56 5.49
C ILE A 179 1.75 2.57 4.93
N VAL A 180 1.86 1.41 5.57
CA VAL A 180 2.87 0.38 5.25
C VAL A 180 2.20 -0.79 4.55
N ALA A 181 2.68 -1.15 3.36
CA ALA A 181 2.25 -2.32 2.62
C ALA A 181 3.41 -3.33 2.51
N GLY A 182 3.15 -4.59 2.85
CA GLY A 182 4.19 -5.62 2.78
C GLY A 182 3.67 -7.05 2.92
N LEU A 183 4.52 -8.02 2.63
CA LEU A 183 4.22 -9.43 2.87
C LEU A 183 4.24 -9.72 4.39
N ASP A 184 3.21 -10.38 4.91
CA ASP A 184 3.24 -10.90 6.30
C ASP A 184 4.13 -12.13 6.44
N GLY A 185 4.27 -12.91 5.37
CA GLY A 185 5.12 -14.09 5.37
C GLY A 185 5.76 -14.39 4.03
N ASP A 186 6.90 -15.05 4.10
CA ASP A 186 7.62 -15.58 2.95
C ASP A 186 6.94 -16.83 2.37
N PHE A 187 7.54 -17.40 1.32
CA PHE A 187 7.03 -18.61 0.67
C PHE A 187 6.98 -19.83 1.59
N MET A 188 7.64 -19.78 2.76
CA MET A 188 7.64 -20.80 3.80
C MET A 188 6.67 -20.50 4.95
N ARG A 189 5.88 -19.41 4.85
CA ARG A 189 5.01 -18.86 5.92
C ARG A 189 5.74 -18.40 7.17
N ARG A 190 7.03 -18.06 7.07
CA ARG A 190 7.76 -17.41 8.16
C ARG A 190 7.65 -15.89 7.99
N ARG A 191 7.76 -15.13 9.08
CA ARG A 191 7.77 -13.65 9.06
C ARG A 191 8.70 -13.12 7.96
N PHE A 192 8.26 -12.22 7.09
CA PHE A 192 9.12 -11.61 6.07
C PHE A 192 9.51 -10.20 6.51
N GLY A 193 10.80 -9.98 6.77
CA GLY A 193 11.30 -8.72 7.33
C GLY A 193 10.62 -8.39 8.66
N SER A 194 10.51 -7.09 8.95
CA SER A 194 9.93 -6.55 10.17
C SER A 194 8.53 -5.95 10.01
N VAL A 195 7.83 -6.22 8.90
CA VAL A 195 6.47 -5.68 8.68
C VAL A 195 5.53 -6.06 9.83
N LEU A 196 5.69 -7.27 10.39
CA LEU A 196 4.89 -7.74 11.53
C LEU A 196 5.30 -7.11 12.86
N ASP A 197 6.48 -6.53 12.96
CA ASP A 197 6.96 -5.86 14.18
C ASP A 197 6.25 -4.51 14.37
N LEU A 198 5.60 -3.98 13.34
CA LEU A 198 4.73 -2.80 13.42
C LEU A 198 3.36 -3.09 14.05
N VAL A 199 2.92 -4.35 14.13
CA VAL A 199 1.58 -4.70 14.63
C VAL A 199 1.27 -4.15 16.03
N PRO A 200 2.19 -4.17 17.01
CA PRO A 200 1.92 -3.62 18.35
C PRO A 200 1.75 -2.11 18.39
N VAL A 201 2.28 -1.38 17.41
CA VAL A 201 2.26 0.10 17.34
C VAL A 201 1.31 0.62 16.25
N ALA A 202 0.63 -0.26 15.53
CA ALA A 202 -0.25 0.12 14.43
C ALA A 202 -1.66 0.44 14.92
N ASP A 203 -2.20 1.58 14.49
CA ASP A 203 -3.60 1.97 14.66
C ASP A 203 -4.53 1.05 13.87
N THR A 204 -4.09 0.57 12.69
CA THR A 204 -4.84 -0.44 11.95
C THR A 204 -3.93 -1.51 11.33
N VAL A 205 -4.41 -2.76 11.34
CA VAL A 205 -3.77 -3.88 10.65
C VAL A 205 -4.80 -4.57 9.77
N THR A 206 -4.59 -4.53 8.46
CA THR A 206 -5.47 -5.13 7.46
C THR A 206 -4.75 -6.27 6.77
N LYS A 207 -5.27 -7.49 6.88
CA LYS A 207 -4.78 -8.66 6.13
C LYS A 207 -5.64 -8.93 4.90
N LEU A 208 -5.13 -8.57 3.73
CA LEU A 208 -5.76 -8.83 2.45
C LEU A 208 -5.64 -10.32 2.07
N ALA A 209 -6.63 -10.79 1.31
CA ALA A 209 -6.62 -12.10 0.68
C ALA A 209 -6.60 -11.93 -0.83
N SER A 210 -5.88 -12.80 -1.52
CA SER A 210 -5.94 -12.96 -2.97
C SER A 210 -6.94 -14.06 -3.35
N ARG A 211 -7.06 -14.37 -4.64
CA ARG A 211 -7.74 -15.59 -5.11
C ARG A 211 -6.73 -16.72 -5.20
N CYS A 212 -7.06 -17.89 -4.65
CA CYS A 212 -6.23 -19.07 -4.76
C CYS A 212 -6.14 -19.50 -6.23
N GLY A 213 -4.93 -19.60 -6.77
CA GLY A 213 -4.66 -20.00 -8.15
C GLY A 213 -5.03 -21.46 -8.49
N VAL A 214 -5.58 -22.22 -7.54
CA VAL A 214 -5.96 -23.63 -7.71
C VAL A 214 -7.48 -23.83 -7.61
N CYS A 215 -8.13 -23.38 -6.52
CA CYS A 215 -9.61 -23.48 -6.39
C CYS A 215 -10.37 -22.17 -6.55
N GLY A 216 -9.70 -21.04 -6.76
CA GLY A 216 -10.37 -19.73 -6.84
C GLY A 216 -10.91 -19.18 -5.51
N GLY A 217 -10.84 -19.95 -4.41
CA GLY A 217 -11.23 -19.49 -3.06
C GLY A 217 -10.25 -18.47 -2.45
N LYS A 218 -10.37 -18.17 -1.15
CA LYS A 218 -9.47 -17.20 -0.48
C LYS A 218 -8.02 -17.72 -0.44
N GLY A 219 -7.13 -17.03 -1.15
CA GLY A 219 -5.68 -17.21 -1.12
C GLY A 219 -5.06 -16.37 0.00
N LEU A 220 -4.42 -17.04 0.97
CA LEU A 220 -3.85 -16.39 2.16
C LEU A 220 -2.33 -16.55 2.23
N PHE A 221 -1.74 -17.31 1.31
CA PHE A 221 -0.32 -17.64 1.32
C PHE A 221 0.26 -17.51 -0.08
N THR A 222 1.54 -17.18 -0.15
CA THR A 222 2.31 -17.23 -1.38
C THR A 222 3.00 -18.59 -1.45
N LEU A 223 2.72 -19.38 -2.49
CA LEU A 223 3.44 -20.60 -2.81
C LEU A 223 4.49 -20.28 -3.86
N ARG A 224 5.74 -20.71 -3.63
CA ARG A 224 6.77 -20.72 -4.69
C ARG A 224 6.61 -21.99 -5.54
N LYS A 225 6.68 -21.83 -6.87
CA LYS A 225 6.54 -22.93 -7.83
C LYS A 225 7.85 -23.69 -8.07
N SER A 226 9.01 -23.06 -7.86
CA SER A 226 10.31 -23.70 -8.02
C SER A 226 10.75 -24.45 -6.76
N GLY A 227 11.67 -25.41 -6.93
CA GLY A 227 12.30 -26.15 -5.82
C GLY A 227 13.41 -25.36 -5.10
N GLU A 228 13.72 -24.15 -5.57
CA GLU A 228 14.76 -23.31 -4.98
C GLU A 228 14.37 -22.85 -3.58
N ARG A 229 15.33 -22.94 -2.65
CA ARG A 229 15.12 -22.63 -1.22
C ARG A 229 15.63 -21.25 -0.80
N VAL A 230 16.23 -20.48 -1.71
CA VAL A 230 16.71 -19.12 -1.43
C VAL A 230 15.53 -18.23 -1.03
N ARG A 231 15.60 -17.57 0.12
CA ARG A 231 14.45 -16.85 0.68
C ARG A 231 13.97 -15.71 -0.21
N GLU A 232 14.91 -14.90 -0.67
CA GLU A 232 14.67 -13.73 -1.52
C GLU A 232 14.97 -14.11 -2.96
N LEU A 233 13.91 -14.34 -3.74
CA LEU A 233 13.98 -14.44 -5.20
C LEU A 233 12.95 -13.46 -5.74
N ILE A 234 13.44 -12.42 -6.41
CA ILE A 234 12.57 -11.45 -7.05
C ILE A 234 11.87 -12.12 -8.22
N GLY A 235 10.55 -12.02 -8.24
CA GLY A 235 9.72 -12.66 -9.25
C GLY A 235 8.25 -12.30 -9.10
N GLY A 236 7.50 -12.54 -10.17
CA GLY A 236 6.06 -12.36 -10.28
C GLY A 236 5.33 -13.70 -10.34
N ALA A 237 4.33 -13.78 -11.21
CA ALA A 237 3.42 -14.93 -11.34
C ALA A 237 4.11 -16.16 -11.95
N GLU A 238 5.25 -15.99 -12.61
CA GLU A 238 6.09 -17.06 -13.14
C GLU A 238 6.76 -17.88 -12.04
N VAL A 239 7.14 -17.24 -10.92
CA VAL A 239 7.77 -17.90 -9.76
C VAL A 239 6.77 -18.23 -8.66
N TYR A 240 5.75 -17.39 -8.45
CA TYR A 240 4.87 -17.47 -7.29
C TYR A 240 3.39 -17.64 -7.66
N MET A 241 2.63 -18.27 -6.76
CA MET A 241 1.18 -18.43 -6.88
C MET A 241 0.50 -18.17 -5.52
N PRO A 242 -0.58 -17.39 -5.48
CA PRO A 242 -1.40 -17.28 -4.28
C PRO A 242 -2.21 -18.55 -4.03
N VAL A 243 -2.23 -19.07 -2.80
CA VAL A 243 -2.94 -20.32 -2.47
C VAL A 243 -3.68 -20.25 -1.13
N CYS A 244 -4.74 -21.06 -1.02
CA CYS A 244 -5.45 -21.26 0.24
C CYS A 244 -4.66 -22.21 1.16
N ARG A 245 -5.10 -22.32 2.42
CA ARG A 245 -4.44 -23.18 3.42
C ARG A 245 -4.30 -24.63 2.96
N ARG A 246 -5.40 -25.19 2.41
CA ARG A 246 -5.46 -26.57 1.93
C ARG A 246 -4.43 -26.85 0.85
N HIS A 247 -4.32 -25.99 -0.16
CA HIS A 247 -3.41 -26.23 -1.30
C HIS A 247 -1.95 -25.94 -0.99
N TYR A 248 -1.66 -25.11 0.01
CA TYR A 248 -0.30 -24.98 0.50
C TYR A 248 0.12 -26.19 1.34
N VAL A 249 -0.71 -26.65 2.30
CA VAL A 249 -0.37 -27.77 3.20
C VAL A 249 -0.42 -29.11 2.47
N GLY A 250 -1.34 -29.28 1.52
CA GLY A 250 -1.50 -30.47 0.68
C GLY A 250 -0.35 -30.74 -0.30
N GLY A 251 0.82 -30.15 -0.05
CA GLY A 251 2.09 -30.66 -0.57
C GLY A 251 2.59 -30.05 -1.86
N GLY A 252 1.92 -29.08 -2.50
CA GLY A 252 2.44 -28.41 -3.71
C GLY A 252 2.68 -29.31 -4.94
N GLN A 253 2.83 -30.62 -4.80
CA GLN A 253 3.12 -31.60 -5.84
C GLN A 253 1.91 -31.76 -6.76
N GLY A 254 0.70 -31.93 -6.20
CA GLY A 254 -0.53 -31.87 -7.00
C GLY A 254 -0.81 -30.49 -7.60
N VAL A 255 -0.31 -29.41 -6.98
CA VAL A 255 -0.47 -28.03 -7.46
C VAL A 255 0.47 -27.72 -8.63
N LEU A 256 1.69 -28.28 -8.61
CA LEU A 256 2.67 -28.15 -9.69
C LEU A 256 2.28 -28.97 -10.92
N GLU A 257 1.73 -30.17 -10.72
CA GLU A 257 1.15 -30.98 -11.82
C GLU A 257 -0.10 -30.31 -12.41
N THR A 258 -0.99 -29.76 -11.57
CA THR A 258 -2.18 -29.04 -12.07
C THR A 258 -1.80 -27.74 -12.78
N ALA A 259 -0.82 -26.99 -12.27
CA ALA A 259 -0.32 -25.78 -12.92
C ALA A 259 0.38 -26.08 -14.25
N ARG A 260 1.14 -27.20 -14.34
CA ARG A 260 1.71 -27.69 -15.60
C ARG A 260 0.61 -28.08 -16.59
N GLY A 261 -0.40 -28.84 -16.17
CA GLY A 261 -1.51 -29.24 -17.05
C GLY A 261 -2.34 -28.06 -17.58
N VAL A 262 -2.55 -27.02 -16.77
CA VAL A 262 -3.23 -25.79 -17.23
C VAL A 262 -2.37 -25.03 -18.24
N LEU A 263 -1.06 -24.88 -17.99
CA LEU A 263 -0.14 -24.23 -18.92
C LEU A 263 -0.03 -25.02 -20.25
N GLU A 264 0.05 -26.34 -20.20
CA GLU A 264 0.09 -27.22 -21.36
C GLU A 264 -1.21 -27.16 -22.18
N SER A 265 -2.38 -27.15 -21.53
CA SER A 265 -3.68 -27.03 -22.21
C SER A 265 -3.85 -25.68 -22.94
N SER A 266 -3.28 -24.60 -22.41
CA SER A 266 -3.31 -23.28 -23.04
C SER A 266 -2.35 -23.14 -24.23
N THR A 267 -1.27 -23.93 -24.27
CA THR A 267 -0.33 -24.01 -25.40
C THR A 267 -0.90 -24.87 -26.54
N SER A 268 -1.58 -25.97 -26.22
CA SER A 268 -2.27 -26.81 -27.22
C SER A 268 -3.45 -26.10 -27.90
N GLN A 269 -4.17 -25.21 -27.20
CA GLN A 269 -5.23 -24.41 -27.84
C GLN A 269 -4.69 -23.29 -28.74
N ARG A 270 -3.49 -22.74 -28.48
CA ARG A 270 -2.82 -21.78 -29.37
C ARG A 270 -2.23 -22.43 -30.63
N ASN A 271 -1.72 -23.66 -30.51
CA ASN A 271 -1.23 -24.40 -31.68
C ASN A 271 -2.39 -24.95 -32.55
N GLY A 272 -3.51 -25.37 -31.94
CA GLY A 272 -4.68 -25.82 -32.69
C GLY A 272 -5.41 -24.73 -33.49
N THR A 273 -5.21 -23.45 -33.14
CA THR A 273 -5.75 -22.31 -33.93
C THR A 273 -4.83 -21.86 -35.06
N GLN A 274 -3.55 -22.27 -35.06
CA GLN A 274 -2.65 -22.04 -36.20
C GLN A 274 -2.82 -23.10 -37.30
N ASP A 275 -3.19 -24.33 -36.96
CA ASP A 275 -3.45 -25.39 -37.95
C ASP A 275 -4.79 -25.22 -38.70
N LEU A 276 -5.77 -24.54 -38.11
CA LEU A 276 -7.04 -24.25 -38.81
C LEU A 276 -6.93 -23.08 -39.80
N ALA A 277 -5.96 -22.19 -39.61
CA ALA A 277 -5.71 -21.06 -40.52
C ALA A 277 -4.93 -21.47 -41.78
N ALA A 278 -4.19 -22.60 -41.74
CA ALA A 278 -3.45 -23.12 -42.88
C ALA A 278 -4.29 -23.99 -43.84
N ALA A 279 -5.49 -24.42 -43.43
CA ALA A 279 -6.34 -25.33 -44.22
C ALA A 279 -7.30 -24.63 -45.20
N VAL A 280 -7.35 -23.29 -45.25
CA VAL A 280 -8.33 -22.54 -46.08
C VAL A 280 -7.74 -21.95 -47.37
N THR A 281 -6.45 -22.15 -47.66
CA THR A 281 -5.77 -21.58 -48.86
C THR A 281 -5.42 -22.61 -49.93
N SER A 282 -6.35 -23.49 -50.29
CA SER A 282 -6.21 -24.31 -51.51
C SER A 282 -7.55 -24.53 -52.23
N VAL A 283 -8.17 -23.44 -52.68
CA VAL A 283 -9.16 -23.51 -53.75
C VAL A 283 -8.70 -22.56 -54.86
N SER A 284 -8.12 -23.15 -55.91
CA SER A 284 -7.74 -22.46 -57.14
C SER A 284 -8.98 -21.94 -57.87
N PRO A 285 -8.99 -20.71 -58.40
CA PRO A 285 -10.05 -20.29 -59.30
C PRO A 285 -9.84 -20.89 -60.71
N PRO A 286 -10.92 -21.17 -61.47
CA PRO A 286 -10.80 -21.61 -62.85
C PRO A 286 -10.58 -20.43 -63.81
N PHE A 287 -10.01 -20.76 -64.97
CA PHE A 287 -9.71 -19.98 -66.18
C PHE A 287 -8.30 -19.41 -66.30
#